data_AF-W4CNL8-F1
#
_entry.id   AF-W4CNL8-F1
#
_cell.length_a   1.000
_cell.length_b   1.000
_cell.length_c   1.000
_cell.angle_alpha   90.00
_cell.angle_beta   90.00
_cell.angle_gamma   90.00
#
_symmetry.space_group_name_H-M   'P 1'
#
loop_
_entity.id
_entity.type
_entity.pdbx_description
1 polymer ?
#
loop_
_entity_poly.entity_id
_entity_poly.type
_entity_poly.pdbx_seq_one_letter_code
_entity_poly.pdbx_strand_id
1 'polypeptide(L)'
;MNSPIKIFKVTVQLEKDEYGLEVSHWRLLVETNRYYEIKPESGPVKRIYKEKLNTVVDDTKSYTDGYLACSAFCNEDRIDDMHTEMLHALQLKIKAYMDELHLNQQALELQFNRPKPLRTEEQTS
;
A
#
# COMPACT_ATOMS: atom_id res chain seq x y z
N MET A 1 24.60 -22.28 17.74
CA MET A 1 23.37 -22.07 18.55
C MET A 1 22.42 -21.26 17.70
N ASN A 2 21.23 -21.78 17.38
CA ASN A 2 20.25 -21.02 16.61
C ASN A 2 19.55 -20.06 17.56
N SER A 3 19.81 -18.77 17.41
CA SER A 3 19.04 -17.74 18.09
C SER A 3 17.56 -17.88 17.68
N PRO A 4 16.61 -17.73 18.63
CA PRO A 4 15.20 -17.76 18.29
C PRO A 4 14.90 -16.65 17.27
N ILE A 5 14.21 -16.98 16.19
CA ILE A 5 13.82 -16.01 15.17
C ILE A 5 12.95 -14.92 15.81
N LYS A 6 13.35 -13.66 15.61
CA LYS A 6 12.57 -12.50 16.04
C LYS A 6 11.85 -11.94 14.82
N ILE A 7 10.54 -11.85 14.91
CA ILE A 7 9.70 -11.37 13.82
C ILE A 7 9.17 -9.99 14.21
N PHE A 8 9.27 -9.04 13.29
CA PHE A 8 8.76 -7.69 13.45
C PHE A 8 7.73 -7.41 12.37
N LYS A 9 6.72 -6.63 12.71
CA LYS A 9 5.84 -5.99 11.74
C LYS A 9 6.33 -4.56 11.53
N VAL A 10 6.68 -4.23 10.30
CA VAL A 10 6.92 -2.86 9.85
C VAL A 10 5.65 -2.39 9.16
N THR A 11 5.13 -1.23 9.56
CA THR A 11 3.97 -0.59 8.93
C THR A 11 4.36 0.83 8.57
N VAL A 12 4.09 1.21 7.33
CA VAL A 12 4.28 2.58 6.86
C VAL A 12 2.92 3.14 6.44
N GLN A 13 2.67 4.38 6.81
CA GLN A 13 1.43 5.08 6.51
C GLN A 13 1.77 6.48 5.96
N LEU A 14 1.04 6.88 4.93
CA LEU A 14 0.99 8.23 4.42
C LEU A 14 -0.44 8.73 4.60
N GLU A 15 -0.58 9.88 5.23
CA GLU A 15 -1.85 10.60 5.31
C GLU A 15 -1.60 12.04 4.92
N LYS A 16 -1.95 12.39 3.67
CA LYS A 16 -1.71 13.70 3.07
C LYS A 16 -0.23 14.09 3.08
N ASP A 17 0.18 14.94 4.02
CA ASP A 17 1.52 15.48 4.20
C ASP A 17 2.31 14.80 5.34
N GLU A 18 1.69 13.85 6.04
CA GLU A 18 2.32 13.13 7.15
C GLU A 18 2.81 11.75 6.74
N TYR A 19 3.99 11.40 7.23
CA TYR A 19 4.62 10.10 7.08
C TYR A 19 4.75 9.43 8.45
N GLY A 20 4.15 8.25 8.59
CA GLY A 20 4.21 7.40 9.77
C GLY A 20 4.99 6.11 9.51
N LEU A 21 5.89 5.77 10.43
CA LEU A 21 6.57 4.47 10.50
C LEU A 21 6.32 3.86 11.88
N GLU A 22 5.78 2.64 11.89
CA GLU A 22 5.60 1.84 13.09
C GLU A 22 6.35 0.51 12.93
N VAL A 23 7.19 0.17 13.91
CA VAL A 23 7.85 -1.12 14.00
C VAL A 23 7.44 -1.78 15.31
N SER A 24 6.79 -2.94 15.23
CA SER A 24 6.33 -3.68 16.41
C SER A 24 6.88 -5.11 16.41
N HIS A 25 7.31 -5.60 17.57
CA HIS A 25 7.76 -6.97 17.72
C HIS A 25 6.58 -7.93 17.83
N TRP A 26 6.66 -9.05 17.11
CA TRP A 26 5.67 -10.13 17.10
C TRP A 26 6.33 -11.42 17.57
N ARG A 27 5.87 -11.93 18.72
CA ARG A 27 6.40 -13.16 19.29
C ARG A 27 6.05 -14.35 18.41
N LEU A 28 7.05 -15.15 18.04
CA LEU A 28 6.85 -16.46 17.46
C LEU A 28 6.28 -17.42 18.52
N LEU A 29 5.15 -18.06 18.19
CA LEU A 29 4.50 -19.08 19.03
C LEU A 29 4.75 -20.48 18.50
N VAL A 30 4.58 -20.68 17.19
CA VAL A 30 4.75 -21.97 16.52
C VAL A 30 5.52 -21.76 15.22
N GLU A 31 6.54 -22.57 15.02
CA GLU A 31 7.20 -22.71 13.72
C GLU A 31 6.81 -24.05 13.09
N THR A 32 6.31 -23.99 11.87
CA THR A 32 6.08 -25.18 11.02
C THR A 32 7.00 -25.12 9.80
N ASN A 33 6.92 -26.12 8.92
CA ASN A 33 7.64 -26.07 7.64
C ASN A 33 7.07 -25.01 6.67
N ARG A 34 5.80 -24.60 6.81
CA ARG A 34 5.11 -23.74 5.83
C ARG A 34 4.81 -22.34 6.34
N TYR A 35 4.56 -22.20 7.63
CA TYR A 35 4.12 -20.94 8.22
C TYR A 35 4.63 -20.78 9.66
N TYR A 36 4.59 -19.55 10.13
CA TYR A 36 4.74 -19.17 11.53
C TYR A 36 3.39 -18.79 12.12
N GLU A 37 3.10 -19.22 13.36
CA GLU A 37 2.07 -18.60 14.18
C GLU A 37 2.73 -17.53 15.05
N ILE A 38 2.30 -16.30 14.89
CA ILE A 38 2.88 -15.11 15.53
C ILE A 38 1.80 -14.33 16.27
N LYS A 39 2.19 -13.59 17.30
CA LYS A 39 1.25 -12.79 18.09
C LYS A 39 1.87 -11.43 18.46
N PRO A 40 1.11 -10.33 18.37
CA PRO A 40 1.53 -9.05 18.91
C PRO A 40 1.50 -9.08 20.45
N GLU A 41 1.98 -8.03 21.11
CA GLU A 41 1.90 -7.89 22.57
C GLU A 41 0.45 -7.98 23.07
N SER A 42 -0.44 -7.24 22.42
CA SER A 42 -1.89 -7.30 22.63
C SER A 42 -2.60 -7.57 21.30
N GLY A 43 -3.36 -8.66 21.21
CA GLY A 43 -4.15 -8.99 20.02
C GLY A 43 -4.22 -10.48 19.69
N PRO A 44 -4.85 -10.83 18.56
CA PRO A 44 -5.03 -12.21 18.14
C PRO A 44 -3.75 -12.82 17.56
N VAL A 45 -3.69 -14.15 17.58
CA VAL A 45 -2.65 -14.91 16.86
C VAL A 45 -2.90 -14.81 15.36
N LYS A 46 -1.85 -14.61 14.58
CA LYS A 46 -1.87 -14.58 13.11
C LYS A 46 -0.96 -15.66 12.55
N ARG A 47 -1.35 -16.23 11.41
CA ARG A 47 -0.49 -17.10 10.60
C ARG A 47 0.16 -16.28 9.50
N ILE A 48 1.47 -16.39 9.37
CA ILE A 48 2.22 -15.87 8.23
C ILE A 48 2.90 -17.02 7.51
N TYR A 49 2.67 -17.15 6.21
CA TYR A 49 3.38 -18.13 5.41
C TYR A 49 4.84 -17.70 5.25
N LYS A 50 5.78 -18.64 5.25
CA LYS A 50 7.22 -18.32 5.21
C LYS A 50 7.60 -17.54 3.96
N GLU A 51 6.95 -17.81 2.83
CA GLU A 51 7.13 -17.07 1.57
C GLU A 51 6.57 -15.64 1.58
N LYS A 52 5.78 -15.28 2.60
CA LYS A 52 5.28 -13.91 2.81
C LYS A 52 6.14 -13.12 3.81
N LEU A 53 7.14 -13.76 4.41
CA LEU A 53 8.12 -13.05 5.21
C LEU A 53 9.01 -12.21 4.29
N ASN A 54 9.39 -11.02 4.74
CA ASN A 54 10.15 -10.02 4.00
C ASN A 54 9.50 -9.63 2.67
N THR A 55 8.17 -9.61 2.64
CA THR A 55 7.39 -9.18 1.47
C THR A 55 6.50 -8.01 1.88
N VAL A 56 6.56 -6.92 1.11
CA VAL A 56 5.65 -5.79 1.27
C VAL A 56 4.24 -6.18 0.84
N VAL A 57 3.26 -5.84 1.67
CA VAL A 57 1.83 -6.06 1.43
C VAL A 57 1.13 -4.71 1.48
N ASP A 58 0.33 -4.45 0.46
CA ASP A 58 -0.55 -3.27 0.43
C ASP A 58 -1.68 -3.44 1.45
N ASP A 59 -1.76 -2.54 2.41
CA ASP A 59 -2.86 -2.50 3.38
C ASP A 59 -4.03 -1.67 2.86
N THR A 60 -3.75 -0.68 1.99
CA THR A 60 -4.76 0.17 1.36
C THR A 60 -5.10 -0.30 -0.06
N LYS A 61 -6.37 -0.64 -0.31
CA LYS A 61 -6.85 -1.07 -1.64
C LYS A 61 -6.94 0.06 -2.66
N SER A 62 -7.31 1.26 -2.22
CA SER A 62 -7.52 2.44 -3.08
C SER A 62 -7.05 3.71 -2.38
N TYR A 63 -6.46 4.64 -3.12
CA TYR A 63 -6.15 5.97 -2.60
C TYR A 63 -7.44 6.75 -2.36
N THR A 64 -7.76 6.98 -1.08
CA THR A 64 -8.94 7.71 -0.63
C THR A 64 -8.52 8.66 0.47
N ASP A 65 -8.99 9.91 0.42
CA ASP A 65 -8.75 10.96 1.44
C ASP A 65 -7.28 11.24 1.78
N GLY A 66 -6.37 10.94 0.85
CA GLY A 66 -4.93 11.14 1.06
C GLY A 66 -4.22 10.00 1.77
N TYR A 67 -4.89 8.86 1.99
CA TYR A 67 -4.36 7.76 2.79
C TYR A 67 -3.77 6.62 1.93
N LEU A 68 -2.53 6.21 2.25
CA LEU A 68 -1.89 4.99 1.77
C LEU A 68 -1.17 4.29 2.91
N ALA A 69 -1.25 2.97 2.95
CA ALA A 69 -0.52 2.17 3.91
C ALA A 69 -0.06 0.85 3.29
N CYS A 70 1.10 0.40 3.75
CA CYS A 70 1.61 -0.94 3.49
C CYS A 70 2.30 -1.48 4.75
N SER A 71 2.41 -2.80 4.82
CA SER A 71 3.12 -3.48 5.91
C SER A 71 3.91 -4.67 5.43
N ALA A 72 4.90 -5.07 6.23
CA ALA A 72 5.68 -6.28 6.02
C ALA A 72 5.96 -6.96 7.36
N PHE A 73 6.02 -8.29 7.36
CA PHE A 73 6.64 -9.04 8.46
C PHE A 73 8.06 -9.40 8.07
N CYS A 74 9.03 -9.12 8.94
CA CYS A 74 10.45 -9.36 8.64
C CYS A 74 11.26 -9.72 9.89
N ASN A 75 12.50 -10.12 9.68
CA ASN A 75 13.47 -10.30 10.76
C ASN A 75 14.08 -8.95 11.16
N GLU A 76 14.67 -8.88 12.37
CA GLU A 76 15.31 -7.65 12.90
C GLU A 76 16.27 -7.01 11.88
N ASP A 77 17.17 -7.83 11.32
CA ASP A 77 18.21 -7.40 10.38
C ASP A 77 17.66 -6.88 9.04
N ARG A 78 16.37 -7.06 8.77
CA ARG A 78 15.70 -6.68 7.51
C ARG A 78 14.79 -5.46 7.67
N ILE A 79 14.66 -4.88 8.85
CA ILE A 79 13.72 -3.76 9.09
C ILE A 79 14.03 -2.58 8.17
N ASP A 80 15.28 -2.16 8.06
CA ASP A 80 15.69 -1.00 7.25
C ASP A 80 15.54 -1.26 5.74
N ASP A 81 15.88 -2.48 5.30
CA ASP A 81 15.63 -2.94 3.93
C ASP A 81 14.13 -2.86 3.60
N MET A 82 13.29 -3.37 4.49
CA MET A 82 11.83 -3.34 4.32
C MET A 82 11.28 -1.93 4.31
N HIS A 83 11.75 -1.06 5.19
CA HIS A 83 11.36 0.35 5.17
C HIS A 83 11.68 0.99 3.81
N THR A 84 12.87 0.76 3.28
CA THR A 84 13.27 1.28 1.96
C THR A 84 12.40 0.72 0.82
N GLU A 85 12.16 -0.60 0.80
CA GLU A 85 11.28 -1.24 -0.19
C GLU A 85 9.84 -0.70 -0.11
N MET A 86 9.35 -0.43 1.10
CA MET A 86 8.02 0.14 1.33
C MET A 86 7.90 1.58 0.82
N LEU A 87 8.94 2.41 1.01
CA LEU A 87 9.00 3.76 0.43
C LEU A 87 8.91 3.71 -1.10
N HIS A 88 9.66 2.81 -1.73
CA HIS A 88 9.59 2.63 -3.18
C HIS A 88 8.21 2.15 -3.63
N ALA A 89 7.59 1.21 -2.91
CA ALA A 89 6.25 0.73 -3.22
C ALA A 89 5.20 1.86 -3.17
N LEU A 90 5.25 2.71 -2.14
CA LEU A 90 4.38 3.87 -2.01
C LEU A 90 4.61 4.88 -3.13
N GLN A 91 5.88 5.16 -3.47
CA GLN A 91 6.23 6.09 -4.55
C GLN A 91 5.68 5.61 -5.91
N LEU A 92 5.84 4.32 -6.22
CA LEU A 92 5.30 3.73 -7.45
C LEU A 92 3.78 3.83 -7.50
N LYS A 93 3.11 3.58 -6.38
CA LYS A 93 1.66 3.66 -6.26
C LYS A 93 1.14 5.08 -6.44
N ILE A 94 1.78 6.07 -5.80
CA ILE A 94 1.44 7.50 -5.98
C ILE A 94 1.61 7.90 -7.44
N LYS A 95 2.73 7.50 -8.07
CA LYS A 95 2.97 7.81 -9.48
C LYS A 95 1.88 7.25 -10.38
N ALA A 96 1.50 5.97 -10.19
CA ALA A 96 0.43 5.35 -10.95
C ALA A 96 -0.90 6.11 -10.80
N TYR A 97 -1.26 6.53 -9.57
CA TYR A 97 -2.45 7.35 -9.36
C TYR A 97 -2.37 8.71 -10.04
N MET A 98 -1.22 9.39 -9.99
CA MET A 98 -1.03 10.67 -10.66
C MET A 98 -1.16 10.54 -12.18
N ASP A 99 -0.61 9.47 -12.76
CA ASP A 99 -0.71 9.19 -14.19
C ASP A 99 -2.17 8.96 -14.61
N GLU A 100 -2.93 8.16 -13.85
CA GLU A 100 -4.36 7.94 -14.09
C GLU A 100 -5.20 9.23 -13.96
N LEU A 101 -4.95 10.04 -12.92
CA LEU A 101 -5.63 11.32 -12.73
C LEU A 101 -5.32 12.29 -13.87
N HIS A 102 -4.08 12.31 -14.37
CA HIS A 102 -3.71 13.14 -15.49
C HIS A 102 -4.46 12.76 -16.76
N LEU A 103 -4.59 11.47 -17.06
CA LEU A 103 -5.38 10.98 -18.21
C LEU A 103 -6.85 11.37 -18.09
N ASN A 104 -7.43 11.24 -16.90
CA ASN A 104 -8.82 11.64 -16.65
C ASN A 104 -9.02 13.15 -16.83
N GLN A 105 -8.07 13.96 -16.36
CA GLN A 105 -8.09 15.40 -16.53
C GLN A 105 -8.03 15.80 -18.00
N GLN A 106 -7.13 15.20 -18.79
CA GLN A 106 -7.05 15.42 -20.23
C GLN A 106 -8.37 15.06 -20.93
N ALA A 107 -9.02 13.95 -20.55
CA ALA A 107 -10.29 13.55 -21.12
C ALA A 107 -11.40 14.58 -20.86
N LEU A 108 -11.42 15.20 -19.67
CA LEU A 108 -12.37 16.27 -19.34
C LEU A 108 -12.11 17.55 -20.14
N GLU A 109 -10.85 17.98 -20.24
CA GLU A 109 -10.45 19.16 -21.01
C GLU A 109 -10.87 19.03 -22.48
N LEU A 110 -10.72 17.84 -23.07
CA LEU A 110 -11.20 17.56 -24.42
C LEU A 110 -12.72 17.70 -24.54
N GLN A 111 -13.50 17.33 -23.53
CA GLN A 111 -14.97 17.53 -23.56
C GLN A 111 -15.34 19.00 -23.44
N PHE A 112 -14.65 19.79 -22.61
CA PHE A 112 -14.91 21.23 -22.51
C PHE A 112 -14.58 21.98 -23.81
N ASN A 113 -13.54 21.54 -24.52
CA ASN A 113 -13.09 22.15 -25.77
C ASN A 113 -13.82 21.61 -27.00
N ARG A 114 -14.73 20.63 -26.86
CA ARG A 114 -15.56 20.19 -27.98
C ARG A 114 -16.53 21.31 -28.36
N PRO A 115 -16.57 21.72 -29.65
CA PRO A 115 -17.58 22.66 -30.10
C PRO A 115 -18.96 22.06 -29.80
N LYS A 116 -19.82 22.84 -29.15
CA LYS A 116 -21.22 22.45 -28.95
C LYS A 116 -21.81 22.11 -30.33
N PRO A 117 -22.56 21.01 -30.48
CA PRO A 117 -23.28 20.77 -31.72
C PRO A 117 -24.16 21.99 -31.99
N LEU A 118 -23.98 22.61 -33.16
CA LEU A 118 -24.88 23.62 -33.68
C LEU A 118 -26.28 23.04 -33.59
N ARG A 119 -27.16 23.66 -32.79
CA ARG A 119 -28.58 23.35 -32.82
C ARG A 119 -29.02 23.58 -34.25
N THR A 120 -29.30 22.51 -34.98
CA THR A 120 -30.01 22.60 -36.24
C THR A 120 -31.39 23.12 -35.88
N GLU A 121 -31.61 24.42 -36.08
CA GLU A 121 -32.94 24.99 -36.10
C GLU A 121 -33.67 24.27 -37.23
N GLU A 122 -34.56 23.34 -36.87
CA GLU A 122 -35.55 22.81 -37.79
C GLU A 122 -36.37 24.02 -38.28
N GLN A 123 -36.12 24.37 -39.54
CA GLN A 123 -36.93 25.33 -40.27
C GLN A 123 -38.37 24.82 -40.27
N THR A 124 -39.21 25.55 -39.54
CA THR A 124 -40.67 25.52 -39.65
C THR A 124 -41.08 25.50 -41.12
N SER A 125 -41.89 24.52 -41.49
CA SER A 125 -42.78 24.56 -42.66
C SER A 125 -44.20 24.28 -42.19
#